data_AF-A0A540LX32-F1
#
_entry.id   AF-A0A540LX32-F1
#
_cell.length_a   1.000
_cell.length_b   1.000
_cell.length_c   1.000
_cell.angle_alpha   90.00
_cell.angle_beta   90.00
_cell.angle_gamma   90.00
#
_symmetry.space_group_name_H-M   'P 1'
#
loop_
_entity.id
_entity.type
_entity.pdbx_description
1 polymer ?
#
loop_
_entity_poly.entity_id
_entity_poly.type
_entity_poly.pdbx_seq_one_letter_code
_entity_poly.pdbx_strand_id
1 'polypeptide(L)'
;MRAKVADFGLMRLAPEGKGSIETRIAGTFGYLAPEYAVTGRVTTKVDVFSFGVILMELITGKKALDDNQPEESMYLVTWFRKMFINKDSFRKVIDPTIDLNEETLASVSTVAELAGHCCAREPYQKPDTGHTVNVL
;
A
#
# COMPACT_ATOMS: atom_id res chain seq x y z
N MET A 1 -14.60 -12.95 9.87
CA MET A 1 -14.35 -13.33 8.46
C MET A 1 -12.89 -13.75 8.30
N ARG A 2 -12.55 -14.54 7.28
CA ARG A 2 -11.15 -14.93 6.96
C ARG A 2 -10.82 -14.50 5.54
N ALA A 3 -9.83 -13.62 5.39
CA ALA A 3 -9.37 -13.16 4.08
C ALA A 3 -8.68 -14.29 3.30
N LYS A 4 -8.82 -14.28 1.96
CA LYS A 4 -8.15 -15.20 1.04
C LYS A 4 -7.67 -14.41 -0.17
N VAL A 5 -6.45 -14.68 -0.64
CA VAL A 5 -5.90 -14.09 -1.86
C VAL A 5 -6.28 -14.96 -3.06
N ALA A 6 -6.71 -14.34 -4.15
CA ALA A 6 -7.11 -15.00 -5.39
C ALA A 6 -6.60 -14.17 -6.59
N ASP A 7 -6.87 -14.66 -7.80
CA ASP A 7 -6.46 -14.07 -9.07
C ASP A 7 -4.94 -13.95 -9.27
N PHE A 8 -4.34 -15.09 -9.64
CA PHE A 8 -2.90 -15.20 -9.92
C PHE A 8 -2.57 -15.01 -11.42
N GLY A 9 -3.47 -14.42 -12.23
CA GLY A 9 -3.29 -14.31 -13.68
C GLY A 9 -2.07 -13.48 -14.11
N LEU A 10 -1.60 -12.58 -13.24
CA LEU A 10 -0.40 -11.76 -13.46
C LEU A 10 0.82 -12.23 -12.66
N MET A 11 0.71 -13.34 -11.91
CA MET A 11 1.82 -13.89 -11.13
C MET A 11 3.02 -14.18 -12.05
N ARG A 12 4.23 -13.95 -11.53
CA ARG A 12 5.49 -14.32 -12.19
C ARG A 12 6.34 -15.15 -11.25
N LEU A 13 6.79 -16.30 -11.73
CA LEU A 13 7.77 -17.11 -11.04
C LEU A 13 9.18 -16.60 -11.37
N ALA A 14 9.91 -16.15 -10.36
CA ALA A 14 11.30 -15.78 -10.51
C ALA A 14 12.15 -17.03 -10.75
N PRO A 15 13.05 -17.04 -11.76
CA PRO A 15 14.04 -18.09 -11.90
C PRO A 15 14.91 -18.18 -10.64
N GLU A 16 15.36 -19.38 -10.28
CA GLU A 16 16.21 -19.58 -9.10
C GLU A 16 17.41 -18.63 -9.09
N GLY A 17 17.63 -17.97 -7.95
CA GLY A 17 18.73 -17.01 -7.77
C GLY A 17 18.52 -15.61 -8.38
N LYS A 18 17.39 -15.34 -9.06
CA LYS A 18 17.08 -13.99 -9.58
C LYS A 18 16.07 -13.28 -8.68
N GLY A 19 16.46 -12.12 -8.16
CA GLY A 19 15.58 -11.24 -7.36
C GLY A 19 14.65 -10.34 -8.18
N SER A 20 14.78 -10.34 -9.50
CA SER A 20 13.96 -9.51 -10.40
C SER A 20 13.75 -10.12 -11.78
N ILE A 21 12.65 -9.73 -12.44
CA ILE A 21 12.31 -10.11 -13.82
C ILE A 21 11.83 -8.87 -14.57
N GLU A 22 12.33 -8.63 -15.78
CA GLU A 22 11.80 -7.59 -16.67
C GLU A 22 10.57 -8.11 -17.42
N THR A 23 9.49 -7.34 -17.42
CA THR A 23 8.21 -7.74 -18.02
C THR A 23 7.54 -6.56 -18.72
N ARG A 24 6.56 -6.84 -19.58
CA ARG A 24 5.59 -5.80 -19.98
C ARG A 24 4.84 -5.35 -18.74
N ILE A 25 4.67 -4.03 -18.57
CA ILE A 25 3.93 -3.46 -17.47
C ILE A 25 2.48 -3.98 -17.53
N ALA A 26 2.05 -4.60 -16.43
CA ALA A 26 0.70 -5.10 -16.26
C ALA A 26 0.29 -4.96 -14.78
N GLY A 27 -0.97 -4.60 -14.53
CA GLY A 27 -1.52 -4.48 -13.19
C GLY A 27 -2.53 -3.33 -13.10
N THR A 28 -3.00 -3.05 -11.90
CA THR A 28 -4.06 -2.08 -11.64
C THR A 28 -3.46 -0.73 -11.25
N PHE A 29 -3.85 0.34 -11.95
CA PHE A 29 -3.45 1.70 -11.58
C PHE A 29 -3.88 2.04 -10.15
N GLY A 30 -3.04 2.80 -9.44
CA GLY A 30 -3.19 3.04 -8.00
C GLY A 30 -2.41 2.06 -7.12
N TYR A 31 -2.18 0.83 -7.59
CA TYR A 31 -1.41 -0.20 -6.86
C TYR A 31 0.01 -0.41 -7.38
N LEU A 32 0.31 0.09 -8.59
CA LEU A 32 1.63 -0.09 -9.19
C LEU A 32 2.70 0.67 -8.41
N ALA A 33 3.73 -0.07 -7.98
CA ALA A 33 4.92 0.53 -7.39
C ALA A 33 5.61 1.46 -8.43
N PRO A 34 6.08 2.66 -8.01
CA PRO A 34 6.65 3.63 -8.95
C PRO A 34 7.86 3.08 -9.70
N GLU A 35 8.71 2.28 -9.04
CA GLU A 35 9.86 1.65 -9.70
C GLU A 35 9.43 0.64 -10.77
N TYR A 36 8.29 -0.05 -10.59
CA TYR A 36 7.79 -1.00 -11.56
C TYR A 36 7.20 -0.28 -12.77
N ALA A 37 6.46 0.81 -12.55
CA ALA A 37 5.90 1.62 -13.61
C ALA A 37 6.99 2.25 -14.51
N VAL A 38 8.16 2.56 -13.93
CA VAL A 38 9.29 3.16 -14.68
C VAL A 38 10.16 2.10 -15.36
N THR A 39 10.47 1.00 -14.67
CA THR A 39 11.51 0.05 -15.12
C THR A 39 10.95 -1.24 -15.71
N GLY A 40 9.67 -1.56 -15.47
CA GLY A 40 9.09 -2.87 -15.80
C GLY A 40 9.66 -4.04 -14.99
N ARG A 41 10.50 -3.78 -13.97
CA ARG A 41 11.13 -4.82 -13.14
C ARG A 41 10.21 -5.25 -12.01
N VAL A 42 9.81 -6.50 -12.05
CA VAL A 42 9.04 -7.16 -10.98
C VAL A 42 10.01 -7.63 -9.90
N THR A 43 9.72 -7.29 -8.65
CA THR A 43 10.42 -7.76 -7.44
C THR A 43 9.40 -7.98 -6.32
N THR A 44 9.75 -8.69 -5.26
CA THR A 44 8.85 -8.81 -4.09
C THR A 44 8.47 -7.46 -3.47
N LYS A 45 9.29 -6.41 -3.66
CA LYS A 45 9.03 -5.07 -3.14
C LYS A 45 7.87 -4.35 -3.86
N VAL A 46 7.51 -4.77 -5.08
CA VAL A 46 6.34 -4.20 -5.78
C VAL A 46 5.04 -4.72 -5.18
N ASP A 47 5.04 -5.96 -4.67
CA ASP A 47 3.92 -6.54 -3.94
C ASP A 47 3.78 -5.89 -2.56
N VAL A 48 4.89 -5.61 -1.87
CA VAL A 48 4.89 -4.87 -0.59
C VAL A 48 4.26 -3.48 -0.77
N PHE A 49 4.59 -2.77 -1.86
CA PHE A 49 3.96 -1.49 -2.16
C PHE A 49 2.44 -1.64 -2.32
N SER A 50 2.01 -2.59 -3.16
CA SER A 50 0.59 -2.86 -3.41
C SER A 50 -0.15 -3.20 -2.12
N PHE A 51 0.48 -3.98 -1.23
CA PHE A 51 -0.07 -4.28 0.10
C PHE A 51 -0.20 -3.04 0.98
N GLY A 52 0.80 -2.14 0.97
CA GLY A 52 0.72 -0.86 1.66
C GLY A 52 -0.46 -0.01 1.19
N VAL A 53 -0.76 -0.01 -0.11
CA VAL A 53 -1.95 0.67 -0.66
C VAL A 53 -3.24 0.06 -0.07
N ILE A 54 -3.35 -1.27 -0.05
CA ILE A 54 -4.51 -1.97 0.55
C ILE A 54 -4.68 -1.59 2.02
N LEU A 55 -3.60 -1.52 2.80
CA LEU A 55 -3.67 -1.07 4.19
C LEU A 55 -4.23 0.36 4.30
N MET A 56 -3.83 1.28 3.41
CA MET A 56 -4.39 2.63 3.37
C MET A 56 -5.88 2.62 2.99
N GLU A 57 -6.30 1.76 2.07
CA GLU A 57 -7.73 1.61 1.73
C GLU A 57 -8.53 1.11 2.94
N LEU A 58 -8.01 0.12 3.67
CA LEU A 58 -8.65 -0.41 4.88
C LEU A 58 -8.78 0.64 5.99
N ILE A 59 -7.77 1.50 6.16
CA ILE A 59 -7.82 2.57 7.17
C ILE A 59 -8.84 3.65 6.79
N THR A 60 -8.99 3.97 5.50
CA THR A 60 -9.66 5.19 5.06
C THR A 60 -11.01 4.98 4.38
N GLY A 61 -11.31 3.75 3.95
CA GLY A 61 -12.48 3.44 3.13
C GLY A 61 -12.44 4.05 1.73
N LYS A 62 -11.31 4.64 1.31
CA LYS A 62 -11.13 5.28 -0.01
C LYS A 62 -10.54 4.29 -1.01
N LYS A 63 -10.84 4.51 -2.29
CA LYS A 63 -10.22 3.78 -3.41
C LYS A 63 -8.77 4.21 -3.61
N ALA A 64 -7.91 3.28 -4.01
CA ALA A 64 -6.52 3.56 -4.38
C ALA A 64 -6.38 4.64 -5.47
N LEU A 65 -7.33 4.66 -6.42
CA LEU A 65 -7.50 5.67 -7.46
C LEU A 65 -8.99 6.04 -7.55
N ASP A 66 -9.32 7.32 -7.41
CA ASP A 66 -10.68 7.83 -7.55
C ASP A 66 -10.72 9.02 -8.52
N ASP A 67 -11.09 8.74 -9.77
CA ASP A 67 -11.16 9.73 -10.86
C ASP A 67 -12.24 10.82 -10.64
N ASN A 68 -13.11 10.66 -9.64
CA ASN A 68 -14.10 11.67 -9.27
C ASN A 68 -13.55 12.71 -8.29
N GLN A 69 -12.35 12.52 -7.75
CA GLN A 69 -11.71 13.46 -6.83
C GLN A 69 -10.81 14.45 -7.59
N PRO A 70 -10.54 15.63 -7.00
CA PRO A 70 -9.50 16.53 -7.49
C PRO A 70 -8.15 15.82 -7.60
N GLU A 71 -7.28 16.31 -8.50
CA GLU A 71 -5.96 15.74 -8.80
C GLU A 71 -5.12 15.54 -7.53
N GLU A 72 -5.22 16.43 -6.55
CA GLU A 72 -4.45 16.38 -5.31
C GLU A 72 -4.85 15.23 -4.37
N SER A 73 -6.04 14.66 -4.57
CA SER A 73 -6.65 13.56 -3.79
C SER A 73 -7.04 12.33 -4.62
N MET A 74 -6.80 12.37 -5.93
CA MET A 74 -7.12 11.29 -6.88
C MET A 74 -6.35 10.00 -6.56
N TYR A 75 -5.08 10.13 -6.16
CA TYR A 75 -4.23 8.99 -5.79
C TYR A 75 -4.13 8.87 -4.27
N LEU A 76 -4.56 7.73 -3.73
CA LEU A 76 -4.63 7.52 -2.28
C LEU A 76 -3.27 7.67 -1.61
N VAL A 77 -2.20 7.10 -2.18
CA VAL A 77 -0.86 7.11 -1.57
C VAL A 77 -0.32 8.53 -1.39
N THR A 78 -0.48 9.39 -2.40
CA THR A 78 0.03 10.77 -2.34
C THR A 78 -0.81 11.62 -1.38
N TRP A 79 -2.13 11.42 -1.38
CA TRP A 79 -3.04 12.08 -0.46
C TRP A 79 -2.82 11.66 0.99
N PHE A 80 -2.74 10.35 1.26
CA PHE A 80 -2.58 9.79 2.60
C PHE A 80 -1.30 10.31 3.26
N ARG A 81 -0.19 10.38 2.51
CA ARG A 81 1.08 10.94 2.99
C ARG A 81 0.95 12.38 3.47
N LYS A 82 0.19 13.22 2.76
CA LYS A 82 -0.03 14.62 3.17
C LYS A 82 -0.79 14.70 4.49
N MET A 83 -1.80 13.84 4.64
CA MET A 83 -2.62 13.80 5.85
C MET A 83 -1.87 13.21 7.05
N PHE A 84 -1.04 12.20 6.82
CA PHE A 84 -0.28 11.53 7.88
C PHE A 84 0.76 12.44 8.55
N ILE A 85 1.27 13.46 7.84
CA ILE A 85 2.20 14.46 8.40
C ILE A 85 1.51 15.33 9.49
N ASN A 86 0.20 15.53 9.40
CA ASN A 86 -0.55 16.34 10.34
C ASN A 86 -1.38 15.45 11.28
N LYS A 87 -0.88 15.20 12.50
CA LYS A 87 -1.50 14.30 13.49
C LYS A 87 -2.95 14.65 13.84
N ASP A 88 -3.29 15.94 13.89
CA ASP A 88 -4.67 16.38 14.18
C ASP A 88 -5.63 16.09 13.01
N SER A 89 -5.08 15.91 11.80
CA SER A 89 -5.84 15.57 10.60
C SER A 89 -6.04 14.06 10.42
N PHE A 90 -5.13 13.23 10.96
CA PHE A 90 -5.16 11.78 10.73
C PHE A 90 -6.45 11.12 11.26
N ARG A 91 -6.92 11.52 12.45
CA ARG A 91 -8.19 10.99 13.00
C ARG A 91 -9.39 11.22 12.08
N LYS A 92 -9.38 12.32 11.29
CA LYS A 92 -10.46 12.65 10.35
C LYS A 92 -10.39 11.85 9.04
N VAL A 93 -9.28 11.16 8.82
CA VAL A 93 -9.01 10.35 7.62
C VAL A 93 -9.39 8.89 7.82
N ILE A 94 -9.50 8.45 9.07
CA ILE A 94 -9.94 7.10 9.41
C ILE A 94 -11.40 6.93 8.99
N ASP A 95 -11.71 5.79 8.39
CA ASP A 95 -13.06 5.41 7.99
C ASP A 95 -14.02 5.52 9.19
N PRO A 96 -15.13 6.29 9.07
CA PRO A 96 -16.08 6.49 10.17
C PRO A 96 -16.82 5.21 10.60
N THR A 97 -16.74 4.13 9.82
CA THR A 97 -17.28 2.81 10.19
C THR A 97 -16.39 2.04 11.16
N ILE A 98 -15.15 2.48 11.36
CA ILE A 98 -14.24 1.92 12.37
C ILE A 98 -14.60 2.51 13.73
N ASP A 99 -14.94 1.64 14.70
CA ASP A 99 -15.17 2.05 16.09
C ASP A 99 -13.85 2.47 16.73
N LEU A 100 -13.71 3.78 17.00
CA LEU A 100 -12.47 4.36 17.48
C LEU A 100 -12.50 4.58 18.99
N ASN A 101 -11.67 3.80 19.68
CA ASN A 101 -11.23 4.03 21.05
C ASN A 101 -9.70 4.23 21.10
N GLU A 102 -9.12 4.40 22.29
CA GLU A 102 -7.67 4.61 22.44
C GLU A 102 -6.83 3.43 21.93
N GLU A 103 -7.27 2.20 22.17
CA GLU A 103 -6.59 0.97 21.73
C GLU A 103 -6.64 0.84 20.21
N THR A 104 -7.83 0.94 19.62
CA THR A 104 -8.01 0.83 18.17
C THR A 104 -7.29 1.95 17.44
N LEU A 105 -7.27 3.17 17.98
CA LEU A 105 -6.51 4.27 17.41
C LEU A 105 -5.01 3.99 17.40
N ALA A 106 -4.47 3.37 18.47
CA ALA A 106 -3.07 2.97 18.52
C ALA A 106 -2.77 1.91 17.46
N SER A 107 -3.62 0.88 17.33
CA SER A 107 -3.49 -0.13 16.27
C SER A 107 -3.55 0.48 14.88
N VAL A 108 -4.52 1.35 14.59
CA VAL A 108 -4.66 2.03 13.29
C VAL A 108 -3.43 2.90 13.00
N SER A 109 -2.86 3.56 14.00
CA SER A 109 -1.64 4.35 13.86
C SER A 109 -0.45 3.47 13.48
N THR A 110 -0.26 2.33 14.14
CA THR A 110 0.77 1.34 13.79
C THR A 110 0.62 0.84 12.35
N VAL A 111 -0.60 0.49 11.95
CA VAL A 111 -0.87 0.03 10.57
C VAL A 111 -0.62 1.15 9.56
N ALA A 112 -0.94 2.39 9.89
CA ALA A 112 -0.69 3.56 9.03
C ALA A 112 0.81 3.83 8.85
N GLU A 113 1.61 3.71 9.92
CA GLU A 113 3.07 3.80 9.84
C GLU A 113 3.65 2.70 8.95
N LEU A 114 3.22 1.45 9.17
CA LEU A 114 3.61 0.31 8.33
C LEU A 114 3.24 0.53 6.86
N ALA A 115 2.02 1.00 6.59
CA ALA A 115 1.55 1.30 5.23
C ALA A 115 2.42 2.38 4.58
N GLY A 116 2.81 3.41 5.33
CA GLY A 116 3.75 4.46 4.91
C GLY A 116 5.11 3.91 4.51
N HIS A 117 5.68 3.00 5.31
CA HIS A 117 6.93 2.30 5.01
C HIS A 117 6.81 1.37 3.78
N CYS A 118 5.73 0.62 3.68
CA CYS A 118 5.45 -0.25 2.51
C CYS A 118 5.38 0.55 1.21
N CYS A 119 4.81 1.75 1.27
CA CYS A 119 4.66 2.63 0.11
C CYS A 119 5.89 3.51 -0.17
N ALA A 120 7.02 3.33 0.55
CA ALA A 120 8.24 4.14 0.36
C ALA A 120 8.64 4.22 -1.12
N ARG A 121 9.18 5.38 -1.56
CA ARG A 121 9.51 5.59 -2.98
C ARG A 121 10.58 4.61 -3.44
N GLU A 122 11.63 4.43 -2.63
CA GLU A 122 12.74 3.57 -2.98
C GLU A 122 12.53 2.13 -2.47
N PRO A 123 12.75 1.09 -3.29
CA PRO A 123 12.45 -0.31 -2.93
C PRO A 123 13.21 -0.82 -1.69
N TYR A 124 14.42 -0.32 -1.46
CA TYR A 124 15.25 -0.72 -0.32
C TYR A 124 14.77 -0.12 1.01
N GLN A 125 13.93 0.93 0.97
CA GLN A 125 13.31 1.52 2.17
C GLN A 125 12.01 0.80 2.57
N LYS A 126 11.46 -0.03 1.67
CA LYS A 126 10.28 -0.85 1.95
C LYS A 126 10.70 -2.04 2.82
N PRO A 127 9.91 -2.42 3.85
CA PRO A 127 10.17 -3.61 4.64
C PRO A 127 10.10 -4.87 3.77
N ASP A 128 10.64 -5.97 4.29
CA ASP A 128 10.41 -7.28 3.70
C ASP A 128 9.00 -7.78 4.05
N THR A 129 8.45 -8.65 3.21
CA THR A 129 7.09 -9.20 3.41
C THR A 129 6.95 -9.87 4.78
N GLY A 130 7.97 -10.61 5.24
CA GLY A 130 7.95 -11.24 6.57
C GLY A 130 7.88 -10.23 7.70
N HIS A 131 8.64 -9.13 7.62
CA HIS A 131 8.55 -8.05 8.62
C HIS A 131 7.18 -7.38 8.59
N THR A 132 6.65 -7.13 7.39
CA THR A 132 5.33 -6.53 7.18
C THR A 132 4.23 -7.33 7.86
N VAL A 133 4.27 -8.67 7.75
CA VAL A 133 3.28 -9.56 8.39
C VAL A 133 3.46 -9.62 9.91
N ASN A 134 4.70 -9.57 10.42
CA ASN A 134 4.96 -9.66 11.86
C ASN A 134 4.52 -8.42 12.66
N VAL A 135 4.34 -7.28 11.99
CA VAL A 135 3.85 -6.05 12.62
C VAL A 135 2.32 -6.06 12.82
N LEU A 136 1.60 -6.88 12.04
CA LEU A 136 0.14 -7.04 12.07
C LEU A 136 -0.27 -8.21 12.98
#